data_AF-A0A7S2MH66-F1
#
_entry.id   AF-A0A7S2MH66-F1
#
_cell.length_a   1.000
_cell.length_b   1.000
_cell.length_c   1.000
_cell.angle_alpha   90.00
_cell.angle_beta   90.00
_cell.angle_gamma   90.00
#
_symmetry.space_group_name_H-M   'P 1'
#
loop_
_entity.id
_entity.type
_entity.pdbx_description
1 polymer ?
#
loop_
_entity_poly.entity_id
_entity_poly.type
_entity_poly.pdbx_seq_one_letter_code
_entity_poly.pdbx_strand_id
1 'polypeptide(L)'
;MRMVVPITILSTLLLLATSTFAFIPSSSSSLLPPKTTFVSKHPSKPTTLFSTTTPTIPHLTPENLQSLSQNNYLILPNYIPPSLIQSLRSDISTLRSSSNFNAAKIGQDTTNTLNTQIRVAETCFLGRDKLPSHPSSSRTTLYDVLDTLRSDLSQNANMLNSVALDEKLSELLYAYYPLGGFYKRHVDAVQGSA
;
A
#
# COMPACT_ATOMS: atom_id res chain seq x y z
N MET A 1 -10.78 20.67 14.91
CA MET A 1 -9.35 20.33 14.88
C MET A 1 -9.20 19.14 13.93
N ARG A 2 -8.70 19.38 12.71
CA ARG A 2 -8.59 18.34 11.67
C ARG A 2 -7.26 17.61 11.87
N MET A 3 -7.31 16.36 12.30
CA MET A 3 -6.13 15.51 12.37
C MET A 3 -6.00 14.80 11.02
N VAL A 4 -5.06 15.25 10.19
CA VAL A 4 -4.62 14.50 9.02
C VAL A 4 -3.70 13.41 9.55
N VAL A 5 -4.22 12.17 9.63
CA VAL A 5 -3.37 11.00 9.88
C VAL A 5 -2.87 10.54 8.51
N PRO A 6 -1.60 10.77 8.14
CA PRO A 6 -1.05 10.17 6.94
C PRO A 6 -0.94 8.66 7.18
N ILE A 7 -1.97 7.90 6.78
CA ILE A 7 -1.88 6.44 6.72
C ILE A 7 -0.99 6.12 5.51
N THR A 8 0.32 6.16 5.75
CA THR A 8 1.28 5.62 4.80
C THR A 8 1.29 4.12 4.97
N ILE A 9 0.51 3.39 4.16
CA ILE A 9 0.67 1.94 4.04
C ILE A 9 1.99 1.71 3.28
N LEU A 10 3.09 1.67 4.03
CA LEU A 10 4.41 1.35 3.49
C LEU A 10 4.46 -0.17 3.24
N SER A 11 3.96 -0.62 2.09
CA SER A 11 4.24 -1.96 1.61
C SER A 11 5.66 -1.98 1.06
N THR A 12 6.64 -2.26 1.92
CA THR A 12 8.02 -2.49 1.51
C THR A 12 8.05 -3.78 0.68
N LEU A 13 8.14 -3.67 -0.65
CA LEU A 13 8.56 -4.78 -1.50
C LEU A 13 9.51 -4.25 -2.58
N LEU A 14 10.79 -4.52 -2.35
CA LEU A 14 11.88 -4.34 -3.29
C LEU A 14 11.67 -5.31 -4.47
N LEU A 15 11.38 -4.79 -5.66
CA LEU A 15 11.41 -5.58 -6.89
C LEU A 15 12.70 -5.25 -7.66
N LEU A 16 13.75 -6.06 -7.47
CA LEU A 16 14.85 -6.12 -8.43
C LEU A 16 14.34 -6.85 -9.67
N ALA A 17 14.06 -6.11 -10.73
CA ALA A 17 13.99 -6.66 -12.08
C ALA A 17 15.28 -6.32 -12.81
N THR A 18 16.36 -7.07 -12.53
CA THR A 18 17.56 -7.05 -13.37
C THR A 18 17.43 -8.14 -14.42
N SER A 19 17.04 -7.74 -15.64
CA SER A 19 17.30 -8.52 -16.84
C SER A 19 18.74 -8.25 -17.27
N THR A 20 19.66 -9.15 -16.90
CA THR A 20 21.01 -9.20 -17.46
C THR A 20 21.18 -10.52 -18.17
N PHE A 21 21.08 -10.49 -19.50
CA PHE A 21 21.57 -11.55 -20.36
C PHE A 21 23.10 -11.47 -20.41
N ALA A 22 23.79 -12.43 -19.80
CA ALA A 22 25.20 -12.73 -20.09
C ALA A 22 25.57 -14.14 -19.58
N PHE A 23 25.93 -15.06 -20.48
CA PHE A 23 26.90 -16.14 -20.28
C PHE A 23 27.16 -16.80 -21.66
N ILE A 24 28.28 -16.53 -22.35
CA ILE A 24 29.65 -17.11 -22.29
C ILE A 24 29.70 -18.61 -22.73
N PRO A 25 30.60 -19.00 -23.66
CA PRO A 25 30.64 -20.32 -24.30
C PRO A 25 31.36 -21.38 -23.44
N SER A 26 31.07 -22.66 -23.66
CA SER A 26 31.86 -23.76 -23.09
C SER A 26 32.27 -24.78 -24.15
N SER A 27 33.58 -25.04 -24.21
CA SER A 27 34.19 -26.18 -24.90
C SER A 27 34.34 -27.39 -23.96
N SER A 28 34.61 -28.54 -24.59
CA SER A 28 35.19 -29.81 -24.10
C SER A 28 34.29 -30.93 -23.53
N SER A 29 34.17 -31.97 -24.35
CA SER A 29 34.62 -33.37 -24.14
C SER A 29 34.14 -34.23 -22.95
N SER A 30 33.38 -35.27 -23.33
CA SER A 30 33.51 -36.71 -23.00
C SER A 30 33.50 -37.21 -21.54
N LEU A 31 32.50 -38.03 -21.19
CA LEU A 31 32.58 -39.48 -20.87
C LEU A 31 31.34 -39.93 -20.07
N LEU A 32 30.72 -41.04 -20.52
CA LEU A 32 29.66 -41.83 -19.85
C LEU A 32 30.30 -42.86 -18.88
N PRO A 33 29.52 -43.69 -18.14
CA PRO A 33 28.37 -43.49 -17.24
C PRO A 33 28.64 -44.18 -15.85
N PRO A 34 27.66 -44.36 -14.94
CA PRO A 34 26.76 -45.54 -15.01
C PRO A 34 25.31 -45.30 -14.57
N LYS A 35 24.44 -46.21 -15.06
CA LYS A 35 23.02 -46.40 -14.73
C LYS A 35 22.83 -46.69 -13.24
N THR A 36 22.00 -45.89 -12.57
CA THR A 36 21.38 -46.28 -11.28
C THR A 36 19.88 -46.11 -11.39
N THR A 37 19.16 -47.21 -11.23
CA THR A 37 17.70 -47.30 -11.25
C THR A 37 17.16 -46.65 -9.97
N PHE A 38 16.55 -45.47 -10.08
CA PHE A 38 15.89 -44.81 -8.95
C PHE A 38 14.38 -45.15 -8.95
N VAL A 39 13.94 -45.74 -7.84
CA VAL A 39 12.55 -46.07 -7.55
C VAL A 39 11.77 -44.77 -7.34
N SER A 40 10.74 -44.55 -8.17
CA SER A 40 9.82 -43.43 -8.05
C SER A 40 8.91 -43.62 -6.83
N LYS A 41 9.18 -42.90 -5.74
CA LYS A 41 8.19 -42.62 -4.69
C LYS A 41 7.61 -41.24 -4.98
N HIS A 42 6.41 -41.21 -5.53
CA HIS A 42 5.58 -40.00 -5.60
C HIS A 42 5.31 -39.49 -4.18
N PRO A 43 5.75 -38.28 -3.80
CA PRO A 43 5.17 -37.59 -2.66
C PRO A 43 3.82 -37.01 -3.12
N SER A 44 2.74 -37.49 -2.51
CA SER A 44 1.43 -36.84 -2.58
C SER A 44 1.59 -35.39 -2.10
N LYS A 45 1.38 -34.42 -3.00
CA LYS A 45 1.30 -33.01 -2.65
C LYS A 45 0.21 -32.84 -1.58
N PRO A 46 0.47 -32.14 -0.47
CA PRO A 46 -0.60 -31.74 0.43
C PRO A 46 -1.50 -30.78 -0.35
N THR A 47 -2.73 -31.22 -0.63
CA THR A 47 -3.82 -30.35 -1.08
C THR A 47 -4.15 -29.43 0.08
N THR A 48 -3.52 -28.25 0.10
CA THR A 48 -3.88 -27.17 1.00
C THR A 48 -5.28 -26.73 0.61
N LEU A 49 -6.27 -27.18 1.38
CA LEU A 49 -7.65 -26.70 1.28
C LEU A 49 -7.64 -25.22 1.62
N PHE A 50 -7.76 -24.37 0.60
CA PHE A 50 -7.98 -22.94 0.78
C PHE A 50 -9.41 -22.76 1.28
N SER A 51 -9.57 -22.69 2.60
CA SER A 51 -10.82 -22.21 3.19
C SER A 51 -11.06 -20.79 2.71
N THR A 52 -12.10 -20.61 1.91
CA THR A 52 -12.64 -19.29 1.55
C THR A 52 -13.32 -18.69 2.77
N THR A 53 -12.53 -18.20 3.72
CA THR A 53 -13.01 -17.33 4.78
C THR A 53 -13.20 -15.94 4.20
N THR A 54 -14.42 -15.42 4.28
CA THR A 54 -14.73 -14.01 3.98
C THR A 54 -13.70 -13.12 4.68
N PRO A 55 -13.03 -12.19 3.97
CA PRO A 55 -12.01 -11.36 4.59
C PRO A 55 -12.66 -10.48 5.66
N THR A 56 -12.32 -10.73 6.93
CA THR A 56 -12.70 -9.88 8.04
C THR A 56 -11.96 -8.55 7.95
N ILE A 57 -12.68 -7.44 8.12
CA ILE A 57 -12.07 -6.11 8.18
C ILE A 57 -11.25 -6.01 9.48
N PRO A 58 -9.97 -5.59 9.42
CA PRO A 58 -9.11 -5.50 10.60
C PRO A 58 -9.55 -4.35 11.51
N HIS A 59 -9.33 -4.53 12.82
CA HIS A 59 -9.55 -3.53 13.86
C HIS A 59 -8.27 -3.30 14.67
N LEU A 60 -8.13 -2.12 15.25
CA LEU A 60 -7.05 -1.82 16.20
C LEU A 60 -7.31 -2.51 17.55
N THR A 61 -6.28 -3.15 18.09
CA THR A 61 -6.34 -3.71 19.45
C THR A 61 -6.04 -2.63 20.51
N PRO A 62 -6.39 -2.85 21.79
CA PRO A 62 -6.00 -1.95 22.88
C PRO A 62 -4.48 -1.69 22.94
N GLU A 63 -3.65 -2.71 22.68
CA GLU A 63 -2.19 -2.61 22.67
C GLU A 63 -1.70 -1.73 21.51
N ASN A 64 -2.37 -1.79 20.35
CA ASN A 64 -2.08 -0.91 19.22
C ASN A 64 -2.33 0.56 19.57
N LEU A 65 -3.47 0.83 20.22
CA LEU A 65 -3.84 2.19 20.62
C LEU A 65 -2.93 2.73 21.72
N GLN A 66 -2.52 1.88 22.67
CA GLN A 66 -1.51 2.24 23.68
C GLN A 66 -0.16 2.57 23.02
N SER A 67 0.28 1.73 22.07
CA SER A 67 1.52 1.96 21.32
C SER A 67 1.48 3.27 20.54
N LEU A 68 0.34 3.58 19.91
CA LEU A 68 0.13 4.84 19.21
C LEU A 68 0.19 6.05 20.16
N SER A 69 -0.46 5.96 21.32
CA SER A 69 -0.47 7.02 22.35
C SER A 69 0.94 7.31 22.89
N GLN A 70 1.75 6.27 23.10
CA GLN A 70 3.10 6.40 23.65
C GLN A 70 4.13 6.89 22.61
N ASN A 71 4.05 6.37 21.39
CA ASN A 71 5.08 6.60 20.37
C ASN A 71 4.72 7.72 19.38
N ASN A 72 3.46 8.15 19.35
CA ASN A 72 2.89 9.04 18.32
C ASN A 72 2.93 8.46 16.90
N TYR A 73 3.24 7.17 16.74
CA TYR A 73 3.15 6.42 15.50
C TYR A 73 2.89 4.94 15.80
N LEU A 74 2.41 4.20 14.79
CA LEU A 74 2.11 2.78 14.88
C LEU A 74 2.44 2.09 13.55
N ILE A 75 3.07 0.92 13.62
CA ILE A 75 3.37 0.09 12.45
C ILE A 75 2.61 -1.24 12.60
N LEU A 76 1.71 -1.52 11.65
CA LEU A 76 0.91 -2.74 11.63
C LEU A 76 1.32 -3.62 10.44
N PRO A 77 2.19 -4.62 10.64
CA PRO A 77 2.55 -5.53 9.57
C PRO A 77 1.33 -6.35 9.15
N ASN A 78 1.19 -6.59 7.84
CA ASN A 78 0.11 -7.41 7.28
C ASN A 78 -1.31 -6.95 7.65
N TYR A 79 -1.52 -5.63 7.81
CA TYR A 79 -2.81 -5.06 8.21
C TYR A 79 -3.95 -5.41 7.26
N ILE A 80 -3.66 -5.48 5.96
CA ILE A 80 -4.59 -5.95 4.92
C ILE A 80 -4.08 -7.25 4.29
N PRO A 81 -4.98 -8.13 3.81
CA PRO A 81 -4.58 -9.41 3.27
C PRO A 81 -3.75 -9.28 1.97
N PRO A 82 -2.79 -10.18 1.72
CA PRO A 82 -1.97 -10.15 0.50
C PRO A 82 -2.77 -10.15 -0.81
N SER A 83 -3.94 -10.80 -0.82
CA SER A 83 -4.85 -10.80 -1.97
C SER A 83 -5.39 -9.39 -2.28
N LEU A 84 -5.77 -8.62 -1.26
CA LEU A 84 -6.22 -7.24 -1.44
C LEU A 84 -5.07 -6.35 -1.92
N ILE A 85 -3.86 -6.54 -1.40
CA ILE A 85 -2.66 -5.82 -1.89
C ILE A 85 -2.45 -6.06 -3.38
N GLN A 86 -2.55 -7.31 -3.84
CA GLN A 86 -2.37 -7.64 -5.25
C GLN A 86 -3.46 -7.01 -6.13
N SER A 87 -4.72 -7.04 -5.70
CA SER A 87 -5.83 -6.40 -6.42
C SER A 87 -5.66 -4.88 -6.50
N LEU A 88 -5.24 -4.24 -5.41
CA LEU A 88 -4.97 -2.78 -5.38
C LEU A 88 -3.79 -2.42 -6.31
N ARG A 89 -2.76 -3.25 -6.42
CA ARG A 89 -1.65 -3.03 -7.38
C ARG A 89 -2.13 -3.09 -8.83
N SER A 90 -3.00 -4.04 -9.15
CA SER A 90 -3.63 -4.11 -10.47
C SER A 90 -4.50 -2.87 -10.73
N ASP A 91 -5.26 -2.41 -9.73
CA ASP A 91 -6.07 -1.19 -9.83
C ASP A 91 -5.22 0.05 -10.13
N ILE A 92 -4.11 0.23 -9.40
CA ILE A 92 -3.14 1.31 -9.64
C ILE A 92 -2.60 1.25 -11.08
N SER A 93 -2.25 0.06 -11.57
CA SER A 93 -1.72 -0.13 -12.93
C SER A 93 -2.74 0.29 -13.99
N THR A 94 -4.00 -0.12 -13.82
CA THR A 94 -5.12 0.28 -14.67
C THR A 94 -5.29 1.80 -14.67
N LEU A 95 -5.41 2.42 -13.49
CA LEU A 95 -5.60 3.87 -13.37
C LEU A 95 -4.46 4.67 -14.00
N ARG A 96 -3.21 4.20 -13.86
CA ARG A 96 -2.04 4.82 -14.52
C ARG A 96 -2.12 4.70 -16.04
N SER A 97 -2.45 3.51 -16.57
CA SER A 97 -2.59 3.30 -18.02
C SER A 97 -3.73 4.12 -18.64
N SER A 98 -4.73 4.48 -17.83
CA SER A 98 -5.85 5.36 -18.22
C SER A 98 -5.62 6.84 -17.89
N SER A 99 -4.39 7.26 -17.59
CA SER A 99 -4.03 8.66 -17.33
C SER A 99 -4.81 9.33 -16.18
N ASN A 100 -5.23 8.57 -15.17
CA ASN A 100 -5.90 9.11 -13.96
C ASN A 100 -4.90 9.67 -12.92
N PHE A 101 -3.60 9.50 -13.15
CA PHE A 101 -2.55 10.04 -12.32
C PHE A 101 -2.08 11.39 -12.86
N ASN A 102 -1.93 12.36 -11.96
CA ASN A 102 -1.45 13.69 -12.28
C ASN A 102 -0.15 13.97 -11.54
N ALA A 103 0.73 14.81 -12.09
CA ALA A 103 1.93 15.26 -11.41
C ALA A 103 1.57 15.87 -10.04
N ALA A 104 2.23 15.37 -8.99
CA ALA A 104 1.96 15.79 -7.62
C ALA A 104 2.44 17.23 -7.40
N LYS A 105 1.57 18.07 -6.87
CA LYS A 105 1.86 19.46 -6.52
C LYS A 105 2.07 19.59 -5.01
N ILE A 106 2.60 20.74 -4.59
CA ILE A 106 2.79 21.12 -3.19
C ILE A 106 2.04 22.41 -2.88
N GLY A 107 1.67 22.62 -1.62
CA GLY A 107 0.87 23.75 -1.18
C GLY A 107 -0.64 23.48 -1.20
N GLN A 108 -1.40 24.43 -0.66
CA GLN A 108 -2.86 24.40 -0.58
C GLN A 108 -3.46 25.54 -1.42
N ASP A 109 -4.64 25.30 -1.97
CA ASP A 109 -5.43 26.29 -2.73
C ASP A 109 -4.59 27.10 -3.74
N THR A 110 -4.43 28.39 -3.50
CA THR A 110 -3.73 29.33 -4.38
C THR A 110 -2.21 29.14 -4.40
N THR A 111 -1.65 28.41 -3.43
CA THR A 111 -0.21 28.07 -3.37
C THR A 111 0.11 26.72 -4.00
N ASN A 112 -0.91 26.02 -4.52
CA ASN A 112 -0.79 24.69 -5.10
C ASN A 112 0.01 24.71 -6.43
N THR A 113 1.29 24.38 -6.35
CA THR A 113 2.26 24.54 -7.43
C THR A 113 3.07 23.27 -7.66
N LEU A 114 3.45 23.04 -8.92
CA LEU A 114 4.37 21.95 -9.27
C LEU A 114 5.80 22.37 -8.89
N ASN A 115 6.40 21.69 -7.90
CA ASN A 115 7.78 21.91 -7.50
C ASN A 115 8.55 20.59 -7.44
N THR A 116 9.18 20.25 -8.57
CA THR A 116 9.98 19.03 -8.74
C THR A 116 11.28 19.03 -7.94
N GLN A 117 11.66 20.16 -7.34
CA GLN A 117 12.79 20.21 -6.39
C GLN A 117 12.39 19.75 -4.99
N ILE A 118 11.09 19.63 -4.68
CA ILE A 118 10.56 19.20 -3.38
C ILE A 118 9.91 17.82 -3.48
N ARG A 119 9.12 17.59 -4.52
CA ARG A 119 8.39 16.33 -4.72
C ARG A 119 8.39 15.95 -6.20
N VAL A 120 8.80 14.72 -6.48
CA VAL A 120 8.72 14.08 -7.81
C VAL A 120 7.89 12.82 -7.65
N ALA A 121 6.59 12.97 -7.88
CA ALA A 121 5.60 11.91 -7.78
C ALA A 121 4.40 12.20 -8.70
N GLU A 122 3.59 11.18 -8.91
CA GLU A 122 2.24 11.30 -9.48
C GLU A 122 1.21 10.92 -8.41
N THR A 123 0.03 11.52 -8.44
CA THR A 123 -1.06 11.23 -7.51
C THR A 123 -2.38 11.02 -8.23
N CYS A 124 -3.20 10.12 -7.70
CA CYS A 124 -4.58 9.90 -8.11
C CYS A 124 -5.48 9.98 -6.87
N PHE A 125 -6.35 10.99 -6.80
CA PHE A 125 -7.25 11.16 -5.66
C PHE A 125 -8.37 10.12 -5.68
N LEU A 126 -8.63 9.54 -4.51
CA LEU A 126 -9.59 8.48 -4.28
C LEU A 126 -10.75 8.99 -3.42
N GLY A 127 -11.84 8.24 -3.46
CA GLY A 127 -13.07 8.51 -2.75
C GLY A 127 -14.17 7.62 -3.32
N ARG A 128 -15.24 7.41 -2.54
CA ARG A 128 -16.38 6.59 -2.98
C ARG A 128 -17.06 7.19 -4.22
N ASP A 129 -17.08 8.52 -4.31
CA ASP A 129 -17.64 9.27 -5.43
C ASP A 129 -16.58 9.74 -6.43
N LYS A 130 -15.30 9.39 -6.21
CA LYS A 130 -14.21 9.71 -7.14
C LYS A 130 -13.97 8.53 -8.07
N LEU A 131 -13.64 8.82 -9.33
CA LEU A 131 -13.39 7.84 -10.40
C LEU A 131 -14.62 6.97 -10.77
N PRO A 132 -15.81 7.55 -11.04
CA PRO A 132 -17.00 6.78 -11.38
C PRO A 132 -16.83 5.93 -12.65
N SER A 133 -15.96 6.34 -13.57
CA SER A 133 -15.64 5.62 -14.80
C SER A 133 -14.70 4.43 -14.61
N HIS A 134 -14.13 4.25 -13.42
CA HIS A 134 -13.16 3.18 -13.12
C HIS A 134 -13.52 2.46 -11.82
N PRO A 135 -14.73 1.87 -11.68
CA PRO A 135 -15.14 1.21 -10.43
C PRO A 135 -14.19 0.05 -10.07
N SER A 136 -13.97 -0.17 -8.78
CA SER A 136 -13.03 -1.17 -8.28
C SER A 136 -13.48 -1.72 -6.94
N SER A 137 -13.83 -3.00 -6.89
CA SER A 137 -14.24 -3.68 -5.65
C SER A 137 -13.12 -3.66 -4.60
N SER A 138 -11.86 -3.79 -5.02
CA SER A 138 -10.71 -3.67 -4.11
C SER A 138 -10.61 -2.30 -3.46
N ARG A 139 -10.94 -1.21 -4.17
CA ARG A 139 -10.98 0.12 -3.55
C ARG A 139 -12.13 0.24 -2.57
N THR A 140 -13.31 -0.30 -2.89
CA THR A 140 -14.43 -0.35 -1.94
C THR A 140 -14.01 -1.05 -0.64
N THR A 141 -13.38 -2.22 -0.73
CA THR A 141 -12.86 -2.92 0.46
C THR A 141 -11.81 -2.10 1.20
N LEU A 142 -10.91 -1.41 0.49
CA LEU A 142 -9.94 -0.51 1.14
C LEU A 142 -10.64 0.65 1.88
N TYR A 143 -11.69 1.23 1.31
CA TYR A 143 -12.47 2.27 1.97
C TYR A 143 -13.10 1.75 3.26
N ASP A 144 -13.69 0.55 3.24
CA ASP A 144 -14.28 -0.06 4.43
C ASP A 144 -13.21 -0.31 5.52
N VAL A 145 -11.99 -0.75 5.14
CA VAL A 145 -10.85 -0.89 6.06
C VAL A 145 -10.46 0.44 6.70
N LEU A 146 -10.40 1.50 5.91
CA LEU A 146 -10.02 2.83 6.39
C LEU A 146 -11.11 3.48 7.25
N ASP A 147 -12.39 3.23 6.93
CA ASP A 147 -13.53 3.69 7.72
C ASP A 147 -13.55 3.01 9.10
N THR A 148 -13.27 1.70 9.15
CA THR A 148 -13.09 0.97 10.41
C THR A 148 -11.92 1.54 11.22
N LEU A 149 -10.76 1.76 10.59
CA LEU A 149 -9.60 2.35 11.26
C LEU A 149 -9.92 3.75 11.83
N ARG A 150 -10.60 4.59 11.05
CA ARG A 150 -11.06 5.91 11.52
C ARG A 150 -12.00 5.76 12.72
N SER A 151 -12.96 4.83 12.65
CA SER A 151 -13.90 4.56 13.74
C SER A 151 -13.18 4.15 15.02
N ASP A 152 -12.24 3.22 14.93
CA ASP A 152 -11.44 2.76 16.07
C ASP A 152 -10.66 3.92 16.71
N LEU A 153 -10.04 4.79 15.90
CA LEU A 153 -9.33 5.98 16.39
C LEU A 153 -10.29 6.98 17.05
N SER A 154 -11.44 7.25 16.43
CA SER A 154 -12.43 8.20 16.94
C SER A 154 -13.08 7.76 18.25
N GLN A 155 -13.43 6.47 18.36
CA GLN A 155 -14.02 5.91 19.58
C GLN A 155 -13.02 5.93 20.76
N ASN A 156 -11.72 5.91 20.46
CA ASN A 156 -10.65 5.91 21.45
C ASN A 156 -9.95 7.28 21.59
N ALA A 157 -10.53 8.36 21.07
CA ALA A 157 -9.91 9.69 21.05
C ALA A 157 -9.47 10.17 22.44
N ASN A 158 -10.25 9.88 23.49
CA ASN A 158 -9.91 10.23 24.87
C ASN A 158 -8.62 9.54 25.35
N MET A 159 -8.44 8.25 25.03
CA MET A 159 -7.24 7.49 25.40
C MET A 159 -5.99 7.97 24.63
N LEU A 160 -6.21 8.51 23.43
CA LEU A 160 -5.17 9.08 22.58
C LEU A 160 -4.89 10.56 22.88
N ASN A 161 -5.56 11.16 23.87
CA ASN A 161 -5.51 12.62 24.13
C ASN A 161 -5.74 13.46 22.86
N SER A 162 -6.66 13.02 22.01
CA SER A 162 -6.94 13.62 20.70
C SER A 162 -8.43 13.91 20.52
N VAL A 163 -8.79 14.49 19.38
CA VAL A 163 -10.18 14.75 18.97
C VAL A 163 -10.65 13.65 18.02
N ALA A 164 -11.92 13.28 18.11
CA ALA A 164 -12.51 12.33 17.18
C ALA A 164 -12.37 12.80 15.71
N LEU A 165 -12.06 11.86 14.81
CA LEU A 165 -11.89 12.11 13.38
C LEU A 165 -13.24 12.27 12.69
N ASP A 166 -13.39 13.38 11.95
CA ASP A 166 -14.55 13.64 11.10
C ASP A 166 -14.54 12.73 9.86
N GLU A 167 -15.65 12.06 9.62
CA GLU A 167 -15.86 11.18 8.47
C GLU A 167 -15.76 11.93 7.14
N LYS A 168 -16.23 13.18 7.08
CA LYS A 168 -16.32 13.97 5.84
C LYS A 168 -15.00 14.60 5.42
N LEU A 169 -13.98 14.52 6.28
CA LEU A 169 -12.70 15.20 6.09
C LEU A 169 -11.55 14.25 5.73
N SER A 170 -11.86 12.97 5.49
CA SER A 170 -10.86 12.00 5.06
C SER A 170 -10.51 12.22 3.58
N GLU A 171 -9.24 12.48 3.29
CA GLU A 171 -8.72 12.60 1.93
C GLU A 171 -7.82 11.41 1.62
N LEU A 172 -8.10 10.72 0.51
CA LEU A 172 -7.39 9.53 0.09
C LEU A 172 -6.75 9.74 -1.28
N LEU A 173 -5.56 9.20 -1.47
CA LEU A 173 -4.88 9.20 -2.76
C LEU A 173 -4.00 7.97 -2.92
N TYR A 174 -3.82 7.54 -4.16
CA TYR A 174 -2.64 6.79 -4.54
C TYR A 174 -1.50 7.76 -4.87
N ALA A 175 -0.29 7.42 -4.41
CA ALA A 175 0.94 8.09 -4.79
C ALA A 175 1.84 7.10 -5.54
N TYR A 176 2.38 7.53 -6.66
CA TYR A 176 3.36 6.78 -7.45
C TYR A 176 4.66 7.58 -7.55
N TYR A 177 5.77 6.95 -7.19
CA TYR A 177 7.10 7.52 -7.34
C TYR A 177 7.78 6.83 -8.53
N PRO A 178 8.11 7.55 -9.62
CA PRO A 178 8.90 6.98 -10.70
C PRO A 178 10.33 6.68 -10.21
N LEU A 179 11.14 6.01 -11.05
CA LEU A 179 12.56 5.85 -10.77
C LEU A 179 13.21 7.23 -10.56
N GLY A 180 13.92 7.41 -9.45
CA GLY A 180 14.47 8.72 -9.04
C GLY A 180 13.45 9.68 -8.43
N GLY A 181 12.18 9.28 -8.29
CA GLY A 181 11.15 10.03 -7.59
C GLY A 181 11.45 10.14 -6.09
N PHE A 182 11.10 11.28 -5.49
CA PHE A 182 11.35 11.55 -4.07
C PHE A 182 10.31 12.51 -3.49
N TYR A 183 10.27 12.58 -2.16
CA TYR A 183 9.63 13.67 -1.43
C TYR A 183 10.56 14.10 -0.30
N LYS A 184 11.00 15.36 -0.31
CA LYS A 184 11.79 15.94 0.79
C LYS A 184 11.00 15.93 2.10
N ARG A 185 11.73 16.00 3.23
CA ARG A 185 11.14 16.12 4.57
C ARG A 185 10.15 17.28 4.61
N HIS A 186 8.95 17.00 5.12
CA HIS A 186 7.86 17.96 5.24
C HIS A 186 6.99 17.61 6.46
N VAL A 187 6.00 18.46 6.74
CA VAL A 187 4.95 18.22 7.71
C VAL A 187 3.63 18.25 6.94
N ASP A 188 2.80 17.22 7.09
CA ASP A 188 1.56 17.06 6.31
C ASP A 188 0.47 18.06 6.71
N ALA A 189 0.44 18.47 7.98
CA ALA A 189 -0.49 19.47 8.50
C ALA A 189 0.27 20.53 9.28
N VAL A 190 0.05 21.81 8.96
CA VAL A 190 0.58 22.92 9.75
C VAL A 190 -0.48 23.35 10.77
N GLN A 191 -0.05 23.87 11.91
CA GLN A 191 -0.98 24.34 12.93
C GLN A 191 -1.84 25.47 12.35
N GLY A 192 -3.16 25.32 12.41
CA GLY A 192 -4.10 26.29 11.84
C GLY A 192 -4.38 26.14 10.34
N SER A 193 -3.81 25.15 9.64
CA SER A 193 -4.29 24.77 8.29
C SER A 193 -5.51 23.86 8.42
N ALA A 194 -6.68 24.43 8.70
CA ALA A 194 -7.97 23.76 8.66
C ALA A 194 -9.14 24.73 8.69
#